data_AF-A0A6G0PFF1-F1
#
_entry.id   AF-A0A6G0PFF1-F1
#
_cell.length_a   1.000
_cell.length_b   1.000
_cell.length_c   1.000
_cell.angle_alpha   90.00
_cell.angle_beta   90.00
_cell.angle_gamma   90.00
#
_symmetry.space_group_name_H-M   'P 1'
#
loop_
_entity.id
_entity.type
_entity.pdbx_description
1 polymer ?
#
loop_
_entity_poly.entity_id
_entity_poly.type
_entity_poly.pdbx_seq_one_letter_code
_entity_poly.pdbx_strand_id
1 'polypeptide(L)' 'MVRLAAVRKGVTAPQTAQLIVDNVFRDHGIPEAFVSDRGVPKRTIPRQMVRLSE' A
#
# COMPACT_ATOMS: atom_id res chain seq x y z
N MET A 1 16.97 -5.67 -1.87
CA MET A 1 16.83 -5.96 -0.43
C MET A 1 15.35 -6.09 -0.12
N VAL A 2 14.91 -7.11 0.62
CA VAL A 2 13.49 -7.34 0.96
C VAL A 2 13.24 -6.88 2.39
N ARG A 3 12.12 -6.19 2.65
CA ARG A 3 11.70 -5.74 3.99
C ARG A 3 10.47 -6.49 4.45
N LEU A 4 10.53 -7.05 5.65
CA LEU A 4 9.42 -7.74 6.31
C LEU A 4 9.03 -6.97 7.58
N ALA A 5 7.74 -6.75 7.78
CA ALA A 5 7.20 -6.15 8.99
C ALA A 5 6.39 -7.20 9.77
N ALA A 6 6.61 -7.28 11.08
CA ALA A 6 5.83 -8.16 11.95
C ALA A 6 4.41 -7.60 12.11
N VAL A 7 3.40 -8.40 11.76
CA VAL A 7 1.98 -8.01 11.82
C VAL A 7 1.14 -9.08 12.50
N ARG A 8 0.07 -8.65 13.18
CA ARG A 8 -0.95 -9.56 13.72
C ARG A 8 -1.81 -10.10 12.57
N LYS A 9 -2.41 -11.29 12.76
CA LYS A 9 -3.33 -11.88 11.76
C LYS A 9 -4.54 -10.96 11.54
N GLY A 10 -4.86 -10.67 10.28
CA GLY A 10 -5.96 -9.79 9.91
C GLY A 10 -5.60 -8.31 10.08
N VAL A 11 -4.79 -7.80 9.15
CA VAL A 11 -4.44 -6.38 9.09
C VAL A 11 -5.53 -5.65 8.31
N THR A 12 -6.02 -4.54 8.85
CA THR A 12 -7.02 -3.72 8.15
C THR A 12 -6.38 -2.94 7.00
N ALA A 13 -7.20 -2.42 6.07
CA ALA A 13 -6.68 -1.62 4.96
C ALA A 13 -5.91 -0.36 5.43
N PRO A 14 -6.40 0.44 6.41
CA PRO A 14 -5.63 1.57 6.93
C PRO A 14 -4.30 1.15 7.58
N GLN A 15 -4.29 0.06 8.34
CA GLN A 15 -3.06 -0.45 8.95
C GLN A 15 -2.04 -0.90 7.89
N THR A 16 -2.52 -1.54 6.81
CA THR A 16 -1.68 -1.96 5.68
C THR A 16 -1.06 -0.73 5.00
N ALA A 17 -1.84 0.32 4.76
CA ALA A 17 -1.32 1.56 4.16
C ALA A 17 -0.21 2.17 5.03
N GLN A 18 -0.43 2.24 6.34
CA GLN A 18 0.57 2.79 7.27
C GLN A 18 1.87 1.97 7.28
N LEU A 19 1.76 0.64 7.29
CA LEU A 19 2.92 -0.25 7.24
C LEU A 19 3.74 -0.07 5.95
N ILE A 20 3.09 0.15 4.81
CA ILE A 20 3.78 0.39 3.54
C ILE A 20 4.50 1.74 3.58
N VAL A 21 3.85 2.80 4.09
CA VAL A 21 4.47 4.12 4.23
C VAL A 21 5.70 4.06 5.13
N ASP A 22 5.56 3.44 6.30
CA ASP A 22 6.61 3.44 7.33
C ASP A 22 7.80 2.55 6.96
N ASN A 23 7.57 1.45 6.24
CA ASN A 23 8.62 0.47 5.97
C ASN A 23 9.15 0.52 4.53
N VAL A 24 8.47 1.18 3.60
CA VAL A 24 8.89 1.23 2.20
C VAL A 24 9.12 2.66 1.75
N PHE A 25 8.12 3.54 1.86
CA PHE A 25 8.23 4.86 1.22
C PHE A 25 9.24 5.78 1.88
N ARG A 26 9.36 5.75 3.21
CA ARG A 26 10.34 6.58 3.92
C ARG A 26 11.77 6.25 3.52
N ASP A 27 12.05 4.98 3.25
CA ASP A 27 13.41 4.50 2.98
C ASP A 27 13.72 4.42 1.48
N HIS A 28 12.70 4.31 0.62
CA HIS A 28 12.86 4.06 -0.81
C HIS A 28 12.12 5.06 -1.72
N GLY A 29 11.35 6.00 -1.16
CA GLY A 29 10.52 6.93 -1.91
C GLY A 29 9.18 6.33 -2.37
N ILE A 30 8.37 7.16 -3.03
CA ILE A 30 7.07 6.72 -3.56
C ILE A 30 7.30 5.90 -4.84
N PRO A 31 6.79 4.67 -4.94
CA PRO A 31 6.93 3.86 -6.14
C PRO A 31 6.02 4.38 -7.26
N GLU A 32 6.43 4.15 -8.50
CA GLU A 32 5.64 4.52 -9.68
C GLU A 32 4.38 3.65 -9.87
N ALA A 33 4.37 2.44 -9.29
CA ALA A 33 3.24 1.51 -9.41
C ALA A 33 3.12 0.57 -8.18
N PHE A 34 1.89 0.11 -7.92
CA PHE A 34 1.58 -0.91 -6.91
C PHE A 34 1.02 -2.16 -7.58
N VAL A 35 1.53 -3.32 -7.20
CA VAL A 35 0.99 -4.63 -7.61
C VAL A 35 0.46 -5.33 -6.37
N SER A 36 -0.82 -5.68 -6.37
CA SER A 36 -1.46 -6.50 -5.33
C SER A 36 -1.89 -7.83 -5.92
N ASP A 37 -1.71 -8.88 -5.13
CA ASP A 37 -2.19 -10.25 -5.32
C ASP A 37 -3.68 -10.36 -5.68
N ARG A 38 -4.52 -9.40 -5.25
CA ARG A 38 -5.95 -9.40 -5.56
C ARG A 38 -6.31 -9.03 -7.01
N GLY A 39 -5.33 -8.89 -7.90
CA GLY A 39 -5.55 -8.67 -9.33
C GLY A 39 -6.17 -7.30 -9.63
N VAL A 40 -6.17 -6.91 -10.91
CA VAL A 40 -6.79 -5.65 -11.37
C VAL A 40 -8.24 -5.57 -10.89
N PRO A 41 -8.66 -4.46 -10.27
CA PRO A 41 -10.02 -4.34 -9.76
C PRO A 41 -11.00 -4.42 -10.93
N LYS A 42 -12.01 -5.31 -10.82
CA LYS A 42 -13.07 -5.49 -11.83
C LYS A 42 -13.95 -4.25 -12.05
N ARG A 43 -13.69 -3.17 -11.33
CA ARG A 43 -14.22 -1.83 -11.58
C ARG A 43 -13.03 -0.89 -11.52
N THR A 44 -12.75 -0.23 -12.64
CA THR A 44 -11.76 0.85 -12.77
C THR A 44 -11.76 1.68 -11.49
N ILE A 45 -10.70 1.59 -10.68
CA ILE A 45 -10.49 2.55 -9.60
C ILE A 45 -10.21 3.87 -10.31
N PRO A 46 -11.07 4.90 -10.16
CA PRO A 46 -10.71 6.23 -10.60
C PRO A 46 -9.38 6.61 -9.95
N ARG A 47 -8.61 7.48 -10.60
CA ARG A 47 -7.32 8.05 -10.16
C ARG A 47 -7.31 8.67 -8.74
N GLN A 48 -8.37 8.50 -7.96
CA GLN A 48 -8.63 9.09 -6.67
C GLN A 48 -8.01 8.33 -5.49
N MET A 49 -7.40 7.15 -5.70
CA MET A 49 -6.50 6.56 -4.70
C MET A 49 -5.12 7.27 -4.66
N VAL A 50 -4.99 8.40 -5.39
CA VAL A 50 -3.98 9.47 -5.23
C VAL A 50 -4.57 10.65 -4.45
N ARG A 51 -5.47 10.41 -3.50
CA ARG A 51 -5.88 11.41 -2.51
C ARG A 51 -6.05 10.74 -1.13
N LEU A 52 -4.95 10.22 -0.61
CA LEU A 52 -4.79 10.08 0.84
C LEU A 52 -4.38 11.46 1.40
N SER A 53 -5.26 12.45 1.27
CA SER A 53 -5.20 13.79 1.89
C SER A 53 -6.49 14.52 1.54
N GLU A 54 -7.55 14.24 2.29
CA GLU A 54 -8.54 15.19 2.80
C GLU A 54 -9.19 14.53 4.03
#